data_AF-X1K349-F1
#
_entry.id   AF-X1K349-F1
#
_cell.length_a   1.000
_cell.length_b   1.000
_cell.length_c   1.000
_cell.angle_alpha   90.00
_cell.angle_beta   90.00
_cell.angle_gamma   90.00
#
_symmetry.space_group_name_H-M   'P 1'
#
loop_
_entity.id
_entity.type
_entity.pdbx_description
1 polymer ?
#
loop_
_entity_poly.entity_id
_entity_poly.type
_entity_poly.pdbx_seq_one_letter_code
_entity_poly.pdbx_strand_id
1 'polypeptide(L)'
;MVTPLSWLLRVPTFKEKIKLQPHNVNYGLVGYPVLMTADIVLYKAEVVPVGEDQLPHLELAREIARRFNNLFGDTFPEPQAKLTSFPLILGLDGKEKMSKQADNDIEIALSPQETVERVMMAVTDPARQYRNDPGHPEICNI
;
A
#
# COMPACT_ATOMS: atom_id res chain seq x y z
N MET A 1 24.39 -16.50 -4.35
CA MET A 1 23.44 -15.40 -4.64
C MET A 1 22.13 -15.71 -3.93
N VAL A 2 21.65 -14.80 -3.07
CA VAL A 2 20.52 -15.07 -2.17
C VAL A 2 19.18 -14.94 -2.89
N THR A 3 18.96 -13.87 -3.66
CA THR A 3 17.68 -13.63 -4.34
C THR A 3 17.80 -13.83 -5.86
N PRO A 4 17.15 -14.85 -6.45
CA PRO A 4 17.08 -15.01 -7.90
C PRO A 4 16.23 -13.93 -8.56
N LEU A 5 16.64 -13.48 -9.76
CA LEU A 5 15.86 -12.52 -10.56
C LEU A 5 14.44 -13.02 -10.87
N SER A 6 14.27 -14.34 -11.04
CA SER A 6 12.97 -14.95 -11.31
C SER A 6 11.94 -14.75 -10.21
N TRP A 7 12.36 -14.53 -8.95
CA TRP A 7 11.45 -14.21 -7.84
C TRP A 7 10.92 -12.79 -8.00
N LEU A 8 11.81 -11.83 -8.31
CA LEU A 8 11.48 -10.42 -8.47
C LEU A 8 10.50 -10.18 -9.63
N LEU A 9 10.70 -10.86 -10.76
CA LEU A 9 9.82 -10.74 -11.93
C LEU A 9 8.41 -11.32 -11.71
N ARG A 10 8.18 -12.08 -10.63
CA ARG A 10 6.89 -12.70 -10.32
C ARG A 10 6.00 -11.86 -9.41
N VAL A 11 6.58 -10.88 -8.71
CA VAL A 11 5.87 -10.03 -7.75
C VAL A 11 4.69 -9.31 -8.46
N PRO A 12 3.45 -9.39 -7.93
CA PRO A 12 2.27 -8.80 -8.58
C PRO A 12 2.39 -7.29 -8.83
N THR A 13 2.82 -6.54 -7.82
CA THR A 13 3.00 -5.08 -7.86
C THR A 13 4.00 -4.64 -8.92
N PHE A 14 5.07 -5.43 -9.13
CA PHE A 14 6.03 -5.19 -10.20
C PHE A 14 5.37 -5.34 -11.59
N LYS A 15 4.58 -6.42 -11.79
CA LYS A 15 3.85 -6.64 -13.05
C LYS A 15 2.84 -5.53 -13.33
N GLU A 16 2.14 -5.04 -12.31
CA GLU A 16 1.20 -3.92 -12.43
C GLU A 16 1.92 -2.63 -12.82
N LYS A 17 3.04 -2.30 -12.16
CA LYS A 17 3.82 -1.11 -12.49
C LYS A 17 4.37 -1.14 -13.92
N ILE A 18 4.82 -2.30 -14.42
CA ILE A 18 5.25 -2.42 -15.83
C ILE A 18 4.09 -2.19 -16.79
N LYS A 19 2.89 -2.68 -16.49
CA LYS A 19 1.70 -2.45 -17.33
C LYS A 19 1.34 -0.97 -17.41
N LEU A 20 1.47 -0.25 -16.29
CA LEU A 20 1.18 1.19 -16.22
C LEU A 20 2.30 2.04 -16.85
N GLN A 21 3.56 1.60 -16.76
CA GLN A 21 4.73 2.35 -17.22
C GLN A 21 5.70 1.46 -18.03
N PRO A 22 5.30 0.97 -19.21
CA PRO A 22 6.09 -0.02 -19.97
C PRO A 22 7.44 0.53 -20.45
N HIS A 23 7.57 1.84 -20.60
CA HIS A 23 8.79 2.50 -21.07
C HIS A 23 9.80 2.82 -19.94
N ASN A 24 9.47 2.53 -18.67
CA ASN A 24 10.29 2.88 -17.51
C ASN A 24 10.53 1.69 -16.58
N VAL A 25 11.04 0.58 -17.13
CA VAL A 25 11.43 -0.60 -16.35
C VAL A 25 12.93 -0.53 -16.07
N ASN A 26 13.30 0.07 -14.95
CA ASN A 26 14.70 0.18 -14.52
C ASN A 26 15.06 -0.84 -13.43
N TYR A 27 16.37 -0.99 -13.16
CA TYR A 27 16.86 -1.91 -12.13
C TYR A 27 16.31 -1.60 -10.74
N GLY A 28 16.13 -0.31 -10.41
CA GLY A 28 15.55 0.10 -9.13
C GLY A 28 14.13 -0.42 -8.95
N LEU A 29 13.32 -0.41 -10.01
CA LEU A 29 11.95 -0.94 -9.98
C LEU A 29 11.90 -2.47 -9.78
N VAL A 30 12.86 -3.20 -10.34
CA VAL A 30 12.94 -4.66 -10.14
C VAL A 30 13.54 -4.99 -8.76
N GLY A 31 14.52 -4.20 -8.32
CA GLY A 31 15.33 -4.44 -7.14
C GLY A 31 14.75 -3.89 -5.83
N TYR A 32 13.78 -2.98 -5.86
CA TYR A 32 13.26 -2.38 -4.62
C TYR A 32 12.72 -3.39 -3.60
N PRO A 33 12.13 -4.55 -3.96
CA PRO A 33 11.71 -5.52 -2.94
C PRO A 33 12.89 -6.14 -2.19
N VAL A 34 14.06 -6.23 -2.83
CA VAL A 34 15.31 -6.65 -2.18
C VAL A 34 15.81 -5.56 -1.24
N LEU A 35 15.74 -4.29 -1.65
CA LEU A 35 16.06 -3.15 -0.78
C LEU A 35 15.14 -3.12 0.45
N MET A 36 13.83 -3.27 0.26
CA MET A 36 12.85 -3.38 1.34
C MET A 36 13.17 -4.54 2.28
N THR A 37 13.57 -5.70 1.73
CA THR A 37 14.01 -6.83 2.56
C THR A 37 15.26 -6.49 3.37
N ALA A 38 16.24 -5.81 2.76
CA ALA A 38 17.44 -5.37 3.45
C ALA A 38 17.10 -4.43 4.61
N ASP A 39 16.17 -3.49 4.42
CA ASP A 39 15.70 -2.58 5.47
C ASP A 39 15.05 -3.34 6.64
N ILE A 40 14.25 -4.38 6.35
CA ILE A 40 13.62 -5.21 7.39
C ILE A 40 14.66 -6.01 8.19
N VAL A 41 15.56 -6.73 7.50
CA VAL A 41 16.50 -7.66 8.16
C VAL A 41 17.67 -6.95 8.82
N LEU A 42 18.06 -5.76 8.35
CA LEU A 42 19.10 -4.93 8.96
C LEU A 42 18.78 -4.64 10.43
N TYR A 43 17.51 -4.36 10.73
CA TYR A 43 17.02 -4.12 12.09
C TYR A 43 16.48 -5.37 12.79
N LYS A 44 16.59 -6.55 12.17
CA LYS A 44 16.04 -7.81 12.67
C LYS A 44 14.57 -7.68 13.10
N ALA A 45 13.77 -7.00 12.27
CA ALA A 45 12.37 -6.77 12.60
C ALA A 45 11.58 -8.10 12.58
N GLU A 46 10.97 -8.44 13.71
CA GLU A 46 10.11 -9.63 13.84
C GLU A 46 8.68 -9.34 13.36
N VAL A 47 8.25 -8.09 13.37
CA VAL A 47 6.90 -7.65 13.01
C VAL A 47 6.97 -6.40 12.16
N VAL A 48 6.28 -6.40 11.02
CA VAL A 48 6.24 -5.28 10.07
C VAL A 48 4.78 -4.88 9.83
N PRO A 49 4.38 -3.64 10.16
CA PRO A 49 3.06 -3.15 9.80
C PRO A 49 2.98 -2.94 8.28
N VAL A 50 2.02 -3.61 7.65
CA VAL A 50 1.87 -3.59 6.19
C VAL A 50 0.40 -3.55 5.79
N GLY A 51 0.10 -2.93 4.65
CA GLY A 51 -1.18 -3.08 3.97
C GLY A 51 -1.27 -4.44 3.26
N GLU A 52 -2.48 -4.86 2.91
CA GLU A 52 -2.71 -6.13 2.19
C GLU A 52 -1.99 -6.16 0.83
N ASP A 53 -1.91 -5.01 0.16
CA ASP A 53 -1.19 -4.81 -1.10
C ASP A 53 0.33 -5.05 -1.00
N GLN A 54 0.87 -4.97 0.22
CA GLN A 54 2.29 -5.15 0.49
C GLN A 54 2.65 -6.57 0.97
N LEU A 55 1.67 -7.44 1.20
CA LEU A 55 1.89 -8.83 1.60
C LEU A 55 2.85 -9.59 0.66
N PRO A 56 2.78 -9.44 -0.68
CA PRO A 56 3.71 -10.11 -1.58
C PRO A 56 5.19 -9.72 -1.35
N HIS A 57 5.46 -8.46 -0.95
CA HIS A 57 6.82 -8.03 -0.64
C HIS A 57 7.32 -8.61 0.68
N LEU A 58 6.43 -8.64 1.68
CA LEU A 58 6.77 -9.22 2.98
C LEU A 58 7.01 -10.73 2.87
N GLU A 59 6.26 -11.42 2.01
CA GLU A 59 6.49 -12.84 1.73
C GLU A 59 7.84 -13.06 1.05
N LEU A 60 8.19 -12.24 0.05
CA LEU A 60 9.51 -12.28 -0.54
C LEU A 60 10.63 -12.03 0.50
N ALA A 61 10.41 -11.11 1.44
CA ALA A 61 11.35 -10.86 2.52
C ALA A 61 11.56 -12.10 3.41
N ARG A 62 10.49 -12.85 3.73
CA ARG A 62 10.58 -14.13 4.45
C ARG A 62 11.35 -15.17 3.65
N GLU A 63 11.06 -15.33 2.36
CA GLU A 63 11.78 -16.29 1.51
C GLU A 63 13.28 -15.99 1.45
N ILE A 64 13.65 -14.71 1.35
CA ILE A 64 15.04 -14.26 1.34
C ILE A 64 15.70 -14.51 2.70
N ALA A 65 15.04 -14.16 3.82
CA ALA A 65 15.55 -14.40 5.16
C ALA A 65 15.76 -15.89 5.42
N ARG A 66 14.78 -16.73 5.09
CA ARG A 66 14.86 -18.19 5.21
C ARG A 66 16.00 -18.77 4.38
N ARG A 67 16.12 -18.32 3.12
CA ARG A 67 17.21 -18.77 2.23
C ARG A 67 18.57 -18.32 2.73
N PHE A 68 18.69 -17.11 3.28
CA PHE A 68 19.92 -16.65 3.89
C PHE A 68 20.31 -17.53 5.09
N ASN A 69 19.37 -17.75 6.02
CA ASN A 69 19.61 -18.57 7.21
C ASN A 69 20.02 -20.00 6.85
N ASN A 70 19.40 -20.59 5.82
CA ASN A 70 19.76 -21.92 5.34
C ASN A 70 21.18 -21.99 4.73
N LEU A 71 21.66 -20.91 4.13
CA LEU A 71 22.96 -20.88 3.45
C LEU A 71 24.12 -20.48 4.39
N PHE A 72 23.84 -19.62 5.36
CA PHE A 72 24.87 -18.95 6.16
C PHE A 72 24.73 -19.15 7.68
N GLY A 73 23.67 -19.83 8.13
CA GLY A 73 23.35 -20.01 9.54
C GLY A 73 22.27 -19.05 10.02
N ASP A 74 21.58 -19.44 11.10
CA ASP A 74 20.42 -18.74 11.64
C ASP A 74 20.78 -17.33 12.14
N THR A 75 20.46 -16.31 11.34
CA THR A 75 20.93 -14.93 11.54
C THR A 75 19.79 -13.92 11.64
N PHE A 76 18.79 -14.05 10.77
CA PHE A 76 17.69 -13.10 10.63
C PHE A 76 16.36 -13.73 11.05
N PRO A 77 15.55 -13.06 11.88
CA PRO A 77 14.19 -13.52 12.14
C PRO A 77 13.32 -13.43 10.88
N GLU A 78 12.34 -14.31 10.76
CA GLU A 78 11.33 -14.20 9.69
C GLU A 78 10.26 -13.16 10.10
N PRO A 79 10.08 -12.06 9.34
CA PRO A 79 9.19 -10.98 9.72
C PRO A 79 7.70 -11.36 9.57
N GLN A 80 6.89 -11.08 10.60
CA GLN A 80 5.45 -11.29 10.59
C GLN A 80 4.69 -10.03 10.14
N ALA A 81 3.56 -10.23 9.47
CA ALA A 81 2.71 -9.13 9.05
C ALA A 81 1.89 -8.62 10.24
N LYS A 82 1.85 -7.30 10.43
CA LYS A 82 0.83 -6.65 11.27
C LYS A 82 -0.13 -5.88 10.39
N LEU A 83 -1.25 -6.53 10.07
CA LEU A 83 -2.33 -5.91 9.28
C LEU A 83 -3.11 -4.91 10.14
N THR A 84 -3.55 -3.83 9.52
CA THR A 84 -4.46 -2.87 10.15
C THR A 84 -5.91 -3.33 9.99
N SER A 85 -6.77 -3.04 10.97
CA SER A 85 -8.22 -3.33 10.88
C SER A 85 -8.94 -2.49 9.84
N PHE A 86 -8.35 -1.35 9.47
CA PHE A 86 -8.82 -0.45 8.43
C PHE A 86 -7.78 -0.46 7.30
N PRO A 87 -7.95 -1.29 6.27
CA PRO A 87 -6.94 -1.45 5.22
C PRO A 87 -6.92 -0.26 4.25
N LEU A 88 -8.01 0.50 4.16
CA LEU A 88 -8.19 1.51 3.13
C LEU A 88 -9.12 2.63 3.60
N ILE A 89 -8.78 3.87 3.21
CA ILE A 89 -9.66 5.04 3.34
C ILE A 89 -10.11 5.39 1.92
N LEU A 90 -11.42 5.49 1.72
CA LEU A 90 -12.00 5.96 0.46
C LEU A 90 -11.72 7.45 0.28
N GLY A 91 -11.47 7.86 -0.96
CA GLY A 91 -11.31 9.28 -1.28
C GLY A 91 -12.62 10.06 -1.18
N LEU A 92 -12.54 11.36 -1.41
CA LEU A 92 -13.69 12.27 -1.43
C LEU A 92 -14.70 11.92 -2.53
N ASP A 93 -14.31 11.13 -3.52
CA ASP A 93 -15.16 10.60 -4.59
C ASP A 93 -16.03 9.41 -4.15
N GLY A 94 -15.74 8.79 -2.99
CA GLY A 94 -16.51 7.69 -2.42
C GLY A 94 -16.37 6.35 -3.14
N LYS A 95 -15.46 6.24 -4.13
CA LYS A 95 -15.29 5.04 -4.96
C LYS A 95 -13.89 4.46 -4.86
N GLU A 96 -12.89 5.28 -5.19
CA GLU A 96 -11.51 4.84 -5.22
C GLU A 96 -10.81 5.07 -3.88
N LYS A 97 -9.64 4.43 -3.73
CA LYS A 97 -8.73 4.71 -2.62
C LYS A 97 -8.35 6.19 -2.63
N MET A 98 -8.30 6.80 -1.44
CA MET A 98 -7.75 8.14 -1.29
C MET A 98 -6.31 8.20 -1.81
N SER A 99 -6.05 9.05 -2.79
CA SER A 99 -4.73 9.23 -3.38
C SER A 99 -4.53 10.63 -3.96
N LYS A 100 -3.32 11.17 -3.80
CA LYS A 100 -2.90 12.44 -4.40
C LYS A 100 -3.01 12.45 -5.93
N GLN A 101 -2.91 11.28 -6.55
CA GLN A 101 -2.96 11.13 -8.01
C GLN A 101 -4.39 11.22 -8.57
N ALA A 102 -5.38 10.82 -7.77
CA ALA A 102 -6.80 10.91 -8.13
C ALA A 102 -7.45 12.24 -7.69
N ASP A 103 -6.68 13.15 -7.06
CA ASP A 103 -7.15 14.43 -6.51
C ASP A 103 -8.38 14.27 -5.59
N ASN A 104 -8.46 13.15 -4.89
CA ASN A 104 -9.57 12.79 -3.99
C ASN A 104 -9.13 12.71 -2.53
N ASP A 105 -8.02 13.36 -2.17
CA ASP A 105 -7.43 13.36 -0.84
C ASP A 105 -7.68 14.65 -0.03
N ILE A 106 -7.55 14.50 1.29
CA ILE A 106 -7.45 15.59 2.26
C ILE A 106 -6.05 15.53 2.85
N GLU A 107 -5.21 16.50 2.51
CA GLU A 107 -3.85 16.57 3.03
C GLU A 107 -3.86 17.04 4.50
N ILE A 108 -3.03 16.40 5.33
CA ILE A 108 -2.97 16.68 6.79
C ILE A 108 -2.54 18.13 7.08
N ALA A 109 -1.79 18.74 6.18
CA ALA A 109 -1.24 20.09 6.33
C ALA A 109 -2.14 21.21 5.81
N LEU A 110 -3.36 20.90 5.33
CA LEU A 110 -4.30 21.91 4.87
C LEU A 110 -4.70 22.87 5.99
N SER A 111 -4.95 24.13 5.65
CA SER A 111 -5.55 25.08 6.59
C SER A 111 -6.98 24.64 6.96
N PRO A 112 -7.52 25.12 8.09
CA PRO A 112 -8.90 24.84 8.46
C PRO A 112 -9.91 25.26 7.39
N GLN A 113 -9.67 26.38 6.69
CA GLN A 113 -10.53 26.83 5.59
C GLN A 113 -10.50 25.85 4.42
N GLU A 114 -9.30 25.49 3.94
CA GLU A 114 -9.13 24.57 2.79
C GLU A 114 -9.67 23.16 3.09
N THR A 115 -9.55 22.71 4.34
CA THR A 115 -10.10 21.42 4.77
C THR A 115 -11.62 21.43 4.69
N VAL A 116 -12.26 22.49 5.17
CA VAL A 116 -13.73 22.64 5.06
C VAL A 116 -14.15 22.67 3.59
N GLU A 117 -13.45 23.42 2.74
CA GLU A 117 -13.74 23.48 1.31
C GLU A 117 -13.62 22.10 0.64
N ARG A 118 -12.56 21.34 0.94
CA ARG A 118 -12.36 19.96 0.45
C ARG A 118 -13.45 19.00 0.92
N VAL A 119 -13.80 19.02 2.22
CA VAL A 119 -14.84 18.16 2.79
C VAL A 119 -16.21 18.47 2.18
N MET A 120 -16.51 19.74 1.89
CA MET A 120 -17.77 20.14 1.27
C MET A 120 -17.94 19.64 -0.18
N MET A 121 -16.84 19.27 -0.86
CA MET A 121 -16.88 18.68 -2.21
C MET A 121 -17.07 17.17 -2.20
N ALA A 122 -16.99 16.52 -1.05
CA ALA A 122 -17.02 15.07 -0.98
C ALA A 122 -18.41 14.51 -1.32
N VAL A 123 -18.40 13.46 -2.13
CA VAL A 123 -19.58 12.75 -2.58
C VAL A 123 -20.17 12.01 -1.38
N THR A 124 -21.45 12.27 -1.08
CA THR A 124 -22.18 11.57 -0.02
C THR A 124 -23.06 10.48 -0.64
N ASP A 125 -24.34 10.39 -0.24
CA ASP A 125 -25.29 9.45 -0.83
C ASP A 125 -25.90 10.04 -2.11
N PRO A 126 -25.67 9.45 -3.30
CA PRO A 126 -26.28 9.92 -4.55
C PRO A 126 -27.81 9.83 -4.56
N ALA A 127 -28.41 8.97 -3.73
CA ALA A 127 -29.86 8.84 -3.58
C ALA A 127 -30.48 10.00 -2.77
N ARG A 128 -29.67 10.71 -1.97
CA ARG A 128 -30.10 11.86 -1.19
C ARG A 128 -30.04 13.13 -2.04
N GLN A 129 -31.06 13.33 -2.88
CA GLN A 129 -31.13 14.49 -3.78
C GLN A 129 -31.45 15.79 -3.03
N TYR A 130 -32.33 15.72 -2.03
CA TYR A 130 -32.72 16.85 -1.22
C TYR A 130 -32.31 16.67 0.24
N ARG A 131 -32.14 17.78 0.95
CA ARG A 131 -31.75 17.80 2.37
C ARG A 131 -32.68 16.97 3.26
N ASN A 132 -33.95 16.91 2.91
CA ASN A 132 -35.00 16.22 3.68
C ASN A 132 -35.15 14.75 3.30
N ASP A 133 -34.48 14.29 2.24
CA ASP A 133 -34.52 12.88 1.85
C ASP A 133 -33.67 12.06 2.84
N PRO A 134 -34.12 10.85 3.23
CA PRO A 134 -33.31 9.94 4.00
C PRO A 134 -32.11 9.50 3.17
N GLY A 135 -30.91 9.59 3.76
CA GLY A 135 -29.69 9.03 3.17
C GLY A 135 -29.33 7.70 3.82
N HIS A 136 -28.39 6.99 3.22
CA HIS A 136 -27.89 5.69 3.64
C HIS A 136 -26.45 5.83 4.19
N PRO A 137 -26.26 5.84 5.52
CA PRO A 137 -24.93 5.99 6.13
C PRO A 137 -23.96 4.86 5.74
N GLU A 138 -24.47 3.65 5.53
CA GLU A 138 -23.69 2.47 5.16
C GLU A 138 -22.94 2.56 3.82
N ILE A 139 -23.40 3.42 2.90
CA ILE A 139 -22.74 3.67 1.60
C ILE A 139 -22.02 5.01 1.55
N CYS A 140 -22.23 5.88 2.55
CA CYS A 140 -21.61 7.19 2.62
C CYS A 140 -20.22 7.08 3.24
N ASN A 141 -19.22 7.66 2.59
CA ASN A 141 -17.84 7.75 3.08
C ASN A 141 -17.61 8.90 4.08
N ILE A 142 -18.63 9.71 4.38
CA ILE A 142 -18.65 10.82 5.34
C ILE A 142 -19.67 10.53 6.44
#